data_AF-A0A9D7SQM0-F1
#
_entry.id   AF-A0A9D7SQM0-F1
#
_cell.length_a   1.000
_cell.length_b   1.000
_cell.length_c   1.000
_cell.angle_alpha   90.00
_cell.angle_beta   90.00
_cell.angle_gamma   90.00
#
_symmetry.space_group_name_H-M   'P 1'
#
loop_
_entity.id
_entity.type
_entity.pdbx_description
1 polymer ?
#
loop_
_entity_poly.entity_id
_entity_poly.type
_entity_poly.pdbx_seq_one_letter_code
_entity_poly.pdbx_strand_id
1 'polypeptide(L)'
;MPARRLLFVNATRVTAYHWLPSGPKEEASFAANEPGLSAFRDYLRERSASLFYLLADLAEEGFQVDELPHVQGNDRRELIKRKLAQYYYGTPLSLALSLGRSKKGRRDEKFLFAGLLGVSQIEPWLQAMRETEARLAGIHSMPFVIAALVGKLPAATERILVISASSAGLRQSFFENGQLRFSRLTAMATDRSDLIATTCASEAGKIYQYLAGQRLISRDQPLQVLVLAHDGQRADLTRNLPDTPERQVQFADIGELARRQGLAEPPADARGDRFYLHLLMRQTPHQQFAPAEDRRFYRLWQARHALTIVSATVFGACLLLAGGQMLRLSELSDRNAQVRLDVETGQRRYDDLMRGLPPIDISRDSLRDLTDRYRVLARRSAGPEPLLRHLGHALDQAPRVELTRVDWRLDDGGAHDPRADAAQSQGATKGGSHALLDIQARLPAAMALDHRGQIEAVNAFTGLLSTGEIQVRVISRPFEQESGKAIRSSDATGEIEPPKFNLRVMQAL
;
A
#
# COMPACT_ATOMS: atom_id res chain seq x y z
N MET A 1 12.77 -5.23 -27.16
CA MET A 1 11.71 -6.26 -27.31
C MET A 1 12.34 -7.54 -27.83
N PRO A 2 11.89 -8.74 -27.44
CA PRO A 2 12.46 -9.98 -27.95
C PRO A 2 12.21 -10.11 -29.45
N ALA A 3 13.19 -10.67 -30.17
CA ALA A 3 13.04 -11.01 -31.58
C ALA A 3 11.89 -12.02 -31.75
N ARG A 4 11.11 -11.86 -32.82
CA ARG A 4 10.01 -12.77 -33.15
C ARG A 4 10.42 -13.65 -34.33
N ARG A 5 10.27 -14.96 -34.17
CA ARG A 5 10.60 -15.97 -35.17
C ARG A 5 9.36 -16.75 -35.52
N LEU A 6 9.18 -17.01 -36.81
CA LEU A 6 8.04 -17.72 -37.34
C LEU A 6 8.53 -19.06 -37.89
N LEU A 7 7.83 -20.13 -37.55
CA LEU A 7 8.16 -21.48 -37.96
C LEU A 7 7.03 -21.95 -38.90
N PHE A 8 7.36 -22.17 -40.17
CA PHE A 8 6.44 -22.80 -41.11
C PHE A 8 6.66 -24.30 -41.10
N VAL A 9 5.64 -25.07 -40.75
CA VAL A 9 5.72 -26.53 -40.61
C VAL A 9 4.86 -27.20 -41.67
N ASN A 10 5.48 -28.04 -42.47
CA ASN A 10 4.80 -28.95 -43.39
C ASN A 10 5.23 -30.40 -43.11
N ALA A 11 4.73 -31.36 -43.89
CA ALA A 11 4.99 -32.78 -43.68
C ALA A 11 6.47 -33.20 -43.80
N THR A 12 7.32 -32.38 -44.44
CA THR A 12 8.69 -32.77 -44.80
C THR A 12 9.77 -31.95 -44.09
N ARG A 13 9.42 -30.77 -43.55
CA ARG A 13 10.39 -29.84 -42.96
C ARG A 13 9.74 -28.76 -42.10
N VAL A 14 10.59 -28.07 -41.34
CA VAL A 14 10.30 -26.79 -40.70
C VAL A 14 11.21 -25.71 -41.28
N THR A 15 10.64 -24.61 -41.73
CA THR A 15 11.40 -23.44 -42.17
C THR A 15 11.22 -22.29 -41.19
N ALA A 16 12.33 -21.73 -40.71
CA ALA A 16 12.36 -20.66 -39.73
C ALA A 16 12.61 -19.30 -40.39
N TYR A 17 11.84 -18.30 -39.96
CA TYR A 17 11.88 -16.94 -40.46
C TYR A 17 12.06 -15.95 -39.31
N HIS A 18 12.84 -14.90 -39.51
CA HIS A 18 12.91 -13.75 -38.62
C HIS A 18 11.90 -12.69 -39.06
N TRP A 19 11.05 -12.26 -38.13
CA TRP A 19 10.13 -11.16 -38.37
C TRP A 19 10.85 -9.81 -38.32
N LEU A 20 10.89 -9.12 -39.46
CA LEU A 20 11.40 -7.75 -39.59
C LEU A 20 10.28 -6.79 -39.99
N PRO A 21 10.46 -5.47 -39.83
CA PRO A 21 9.49 -4.48 -40.30
C PRO A 21 9.18 -4.58 -41.81
N SER A 22 10.14 -5.03 -42.62
CA SER A 22 9.98 -5.26 -44.06
C SER A 22 9.22 -6.55 -44.41
N GLY A 23 9.11 -7.48 -43.47
CA GLY A 23 8.52 -8.80 -43.66
C GLY A 23 9.31 -9.94 -43.01
N PRO A 24 8.81 -11.18 -43.11
CA PRO A 24 9.54 -12.36 -42.65
C PRO A 24 10.70 -12.69 -43.61
N LYS A 25 11.91 -12.77 -43.05
CA LYS A 25 13.12 -13.19 -43.77
C LYS A 25 13.51 -14.60 -43.37
N GLU A 26 13.71 -15.49 -44.34
CA GLU A 26 14.14 -16.86 -44.07
C GLU A 26 15.53 -16.88 -43.40
N GLU A 27 15.67 -17.68 -42.35
CA GLU A 27 16.95 -17.88 -41.64
C GLU A 27 17.50 -19.30 -41.86
N ALA A 28 16.63 -20.32 -41.82
CA ALA A 28 17.04 -21.72 -41.94
C ALA A 28 15.87 -22.64 -42.30
N SER A 29 16.17 -23.82 -42.88
CA SER A 29 15.22 -24.89 -43.18
C SER A 29 15.74 -26.22 -42.65
N PHE A 30 14.89 -26.99 -41.96
CA PHE A 30 15.24 -28.23 -41.28
C PHE A 30 14.38 -29.38 -41.79
N ALA A 31 14.99 -30.41 -42.38
CA ALA A 31 14.26 -31.58 -42.86
C ALA A 31 13.70 -32.42 -41.70
N ALA A 32 12.57 -33.10 -41.92
CA ALA A 32 11.94 -34.01 -40.94
C ALA A 32 12.71 -35.34 -40.83
N ASN A 33 13.95 -35.26 -40.36
CA ASN A 33 14.84 -36.38 -40.07
C ASN A 33 15.72 -36.03 -38.86
N GLU A 34 16.46 -37.01 -38.32
CA GLU A 34 17.27 -36.79 -37.11
C GLU A 34 18.32 -35.66 -37.27
N PRO A 35 19.06 -35.56 -38.38
CA PRO A 35 19.97 -34.44 -38.59
C PRO A 35 19.27 -33.07 -38.58
N GLY A 36 18.09 -32.97 -39.22
CA GLY A 36 17.31 -31.73 -39.24
C GLY A 36 16.75 -31.36 -37.86
N LEU A 37 16.31 -32.34 -37.07
CA LEU A 37 15.90 -32.13 -35.68
C LEU A 37 17.07 -31.66 -34.80
N SER A 38 18.26 -32.25 -34.96
CA SER A 38 19.46 -31.79 -34.25
C SER A 38 19.80 -30.34 -34.60
N ALA A 39 19.85 -30.01 -35.90
CA ALA A 39 20.12 -28.65 -36.37
C ALA A 39 19.06 -27.65 -35.88
N PHE A 40 17.80 -28.07 -35.79
CA PHE A 40 16.73 -27.25 -35.23
C PHE A 40 16.93 -26.99 -33.73
N ARG A 41 17.33 -27.99 -32.94
CA ARG A 41 17.66 -27.79 -31.51
C ARG A 41 18.79 -26.76 -31.34
N ASP A 42 19.85 -26.88 -32.13
CA ASP A 42 20.97 -25.93 -32.09
C ASP A 42 20.52 -24.52 -32.50
N TYR A 43 19.68 -24.43 -33.54
CA TYR A 43 19.05 -23.18 -33.92
C TYR A 43 18.25 -22.57 -32.78
N LEU A 44 17.44 -23.34 -32.04
CA LEU A 44 16.67 -22.83 -30.91
C LEU A 44 17.56 -22.34 -29.75
N ARG A 45 18.64 -23.07 -29.43
CA ARG A 45 19.59 -22.71 -28.34
C ARG A 45 20.26 -21.37 -28.60
N GLU A 46 20.74 -21.16 -29.82
CA GLU A 46 21.34 -19.89 -30.25
C GLU A 46 20.34 -18.72 -30.20
N ARG A 47 19.02 -19.00 -30.20
CA ARG A 47 17.96 -17.98 -30.22
C ARG A 47 17.02 -18.07 -29.02
N SER A 48 17.51 -18.52 -27.86
CA SER A 48 16.76 -18.72 -26.62
C SER A 48 15.98 -17.49 -26.10
N ALA A 49 16.40 -16.28 -26.47
CA ALA A 49 15.72 -15.04 -26.10
C ALA A 49 14.49 -14.70 -26.97
N SER A 50 14.24 -15.46 -28.04
CA SER A 50 13.22 -15.17 -29.05
C SER A 50 11.84 -15.66 -28.66
N LEU A 51 10.81 -15.10 -29.29
CA LEU A 51 9.44 -15.63 -29.27
C LEU A 51 9.18 -16.37 -30.57
N PHE A 52 8.66 -17.58 -30.48
CA PHE A 52 8.38 -18.43 -31.64
C PHE A 52 6.88 -18.54 -31.91
N TYR A 53 6.48 -18.39 -33.16
CA TYR A 53 5.11 -18.58 -33.64
C TYR A 53 5.13 -19.69 -34.67
N LEU A 54 4.31 -20.72 -34.49
CA LEU A 54 4.28 -21.87 -35.39
C LEU A 54 3.06 -21.80 -36.29
N LEU A 55 3.27 -21.87 -37.61
CA LEU A 55 2.23 -22.03 -38.62
C LEU A 55 2.30 -23.45 -39.17
N ALA A 56 1.32 -24.27 -38.82
CA ALA A 56 1.17 -25.62 -39.34
C ALA A 56 0.33 -25.61 -40.61
N ASP A 57 0.86 -26.24 -41.67
CA ASP A 57 0.13 -26.52 -42.89
C ASP A 57 0.25 -28.01 -43.21
N LEU A 58 -0.67 -28.79 -42.63
CA LEU A 58 -0.65 -30.25 -42.66
C LEU A 58 -1.94 -30.83 -43.24
N ALA A 59 -1.84 -32.03 -43.80
CA ALA A 59 -2.97 -32.71 -44.44
C ALA A 59 -3.99 -33.24 -43.42
N GLU A 60 -3.49 -33.72 -42.28
CA GLU A 60 -4.28 -34.35 -41.23
C GLU A 60 -4.81 -33.31 -40.23
N GLU A 61 -5.83 -32.56 -40.66
CA GLU A 61 -6.60 -31.66 -39.80
C GLU A 61 -8.07 -32.12 -39.73
N GLY A 62 -8.63 -32.08 -38.53
CA GLY A 62 -10.04 -32.35 -38.29
C GLY A 62 -10.81 -31.05 -38.08
N PHE A 63 -12.02 -30.96 -38.65
CA PHE A 63 -12.96 -29.85 -38.44
C PHE A 63 -14.35 -30.41 -38.19
N GLN A 64 -14.95 -30.07 -37.06
CA GLN A 64 -16.28 -30.52 -36.68
C GLN A 64 -17.13 -29.36 -36.17
N VAL A 65 -18.31 -29.21 -36.74
CA VAL A 65 -19.31 -28.25 -36.24
C VAL A 65 -20.28 -28.98 -35.33
N ASP A 66 -20.56 -28.40 -34.16
CA ASP A 66 -21.55 -28.92 -33.21
C ASP A 66 -22.22 -27.78 -32.42
N GLU A 67 -23.41 -28.04 -31.88
CA GLU A 67 -24.16 -27.11 -31.05
C GLU A 67 -24.09 -27.52 -29.58
N LEU A 68 -23.78 -26.55 -28.72
CA LEU A 68 -23.67 -26.76 -27.29
C LEU A 68 -24.69 -25.92 -26.52
N PRO A 69 -25.25 -26.44 -25.41
CA PRO A 69 -26.01 -25.63 -24.48
C PRO A 69 -25.21 -24.40 -24.08
N HIS A 70 -25.87 -23.24 -24.00
CA HIS A 70 -25.20 -22.03 -23.56
C HIS A 70 -24.91 -22.08 -22.05
N VAL A 71 -23.64 -22.31 -21.71
CA VAL A 71 -23.12 -22.30 -20.34
C VAL A 71 -21.96 -21.30 -20.23
N GLN A 72 -21.60 -20.90 -19.01
CA GLN A 72 -20.54 -19.92 -18.75
C GLN A 72 -19.49 -20.46 -17.77
N GLY A 73 -18.37 -19.75 -17.64
CA GLY A 73 -17.34 -20.07 -16.64
C GLY A 73 -16.71 -21.45 -16.78
N ASN A 74 -16.60 -22.17 -15.66
CA ASN A 74 -15.96 -23.49 -15.59
C ASN A 74 -16.71 -24.54 -16.40
N ASP A 75 -18.03 -24.56 -16.30
CA ASP A 75 -18.87 -25.54 -17.00
C ASP A 75 -18.69 -25.45 -18.52
N ARG A 76 -18.57 -24.22 -19.05
CA ARG A 76 -18.25 -24.01 -20.47
C ARG A 76 -16.91 -24.61 -20.85
N ARG A 77 -15.88 -24.42 -20.02
CA ARG A 77 -14.53 -24.93 -20.27
C ARG A 77 -14.50 -26.46 -20.25
N GLU A 78 -15.13 -27.08 -19.27
CA GLU A 78 -15.18 -28.54 -19.15
C GLU A 78 -16.01 -29.19 -20.26
N LEU A 79 -17.13 -28.57 -20.65
CA LEU A 79 -17.96 -29.08 -21.74
C LEU A 79 -17.19 -29.03 -23.08
N ILE A 80 -16.52 -27.91 -23.38
CA ILE A 80 -15.65 -27.77 -24.56
C ILE A 80 -14.51 -28.80 -24.52
N LYS A 81 -13.83 -28.93 -23.38
CA LYS A 81 -12.73 -29.90 -23.20
C LYS A 81 -13.19 -31.33 -23.44
N ARG A 82 -14.36 -31.71 -22.91
CA ARG A 82 -14.97 -33.03 -23.14
C ARG A 82 -15.29 -33.27 -24.62
N LYS A 83 -15.82 -32.27 -25.32
CA LYS A 83 -16.11 -32.37 -26.76
C LYS A 83 -14.84 -32.48 -27.61
N LEU A 84 -13.80 -31.71 -27.28
CA LEU A 84 -12.50 -31.83 -27.94
C LEU A 84 -11.92 -33.23 -27.76
N ALA A 85 -11.96 -33.79 -26.54
CA ALA A 85 -11.52 -35.16 -26.27
C ALA A 85 -12.37 -36.22 -26.99
N GLN A 86 -13.66 -35.97 -27.19
CA GLN A 86 -14.55 -36.84 -27.96
C GLN A 86 -14.22 -36.83 -29.45
N TYR A 87 -13.99 -35.66 -30.05
CA TYR A 87 -13.74 -35.55 -31.48
C TYR A 87 -12.31 -35.88 -31.88
N TYR A 88 -11.34 -35.52 -31.05
CA TYR A 88 -9.92 -35.60 -31.38
C TYR A 88 -9.18 -36.38 -30.30
N TYR A 89 -9.52 -37.66 -30.18
CA TYR A 89 -8.85 -38.56 -29.25
C TYR A 89 -7.36 -38.66 -29.56
N GLY A 90 -6.52 -38.51 -28.52
CA GLY A 90 -5.08 -38.69 -28.64
C GLY A 90 -4.27 -37.48 -29.14
N THR A 91 -4.90 -36.35 -29.51
CA THR A 91 -4.18 -35.12 -29.83
C THR A 91 -4.44 -34.00 -28.81
N PRO A 92 -3.40 -33.43 -28.17
CA PRO A 92 -3.55 -32.23 -27.36
C PRO A 92 -3.64 -30.96 -28.23
N LEU A 93 -3.37 -31.07 -29.53
CA LEU A 93 -3.35 -29.96 -30.48
C LEU A 93 -4.75 -29.71 -31.04
N SER A 94 -5.65 -29.27 -30.18
CA SER A 94 -7.05 -29.01 -30.54
C SER A 94 -7.59 -27.73 -29.91
N LEU A 95 -8.58 -27.12 -30.57
CA LEU A 95 -9.21 -25.88 -30.12
C LEU A 95 -10.68 -25.83 -30.53
N ALA A 96 -11.44 -24.96 -29.86
CA ALA A 96 -12.82 -24.67 -30.19
C ALA A 96 -13.02 -23.18 -30.43
N LEU A 97 -13.70 -22.82 -31.52
CA LEU A 97 -14.11 -21.46 -31.82
C LEU A 97 -15.62 -21.34 -31.77
N SER A 98 -16.12 -20.29 -31.13
CA SER A 98 -17.54 -19.96 -31.20
C SER A 98 -17.86 -19.38 -32.58
N LEU A 99 -18.90 -19.92 -33.20
CA LEU A 99 -19.49 -19.43 -34.45
C LEU A 99 -20.71 -18.54 -34.17
N GLY A 100 -20.98 -18.25 -32.90
CA GLY A 100 -22.11 -17.46 -32.44
C GLY A 100 -23.28 -18.31 -31.96
N ARG A 101 -24.37 -17.63 -31.59
CA ARG A 101 -25.55 -18.26 -31.00
C ARG A 101 -26.65 -18.45 -32.01
N SER A 102 -27.34 -19.58 -31.91
CA SER A 102 -28.58 -19.79 -32.66
C SER A 102 -29.65 -18.78 -32.20
N LYS A 103 -30.35 -18.19 -33.16
CA LYS A 103 -31.50 -17.30 -32.89
C LYS A 103 -32.79 -18.07 -32.63
N LYS A 104 -32.83 -19.38 -32.93
CA LYS A 104 -34.00 -20.26 -32.85
C LYS A 104 -33.78 -21.37 -31.81
N GLY A 105 -34.87 -21.93 -31.28
CA GLY A 105 -34.82 -23.02 -30.29
C GLY A 105 -34.22 -22.59 -28.94
N ARG A 106 -33.46 -23.49 -28.29
CA ARG A 106 -32.81 -23.26 -26.98
C ARG A 106 -31.72 -22.16 -27.00
N ARG A 107 -31.43 -21.58 -28.17
CA ARG A 107 -30.39 -20.55 -28.39
C ARG A 107 -29.00 -21.03 -27.99
N ASP A 108 -28.73 -22.28 -28.37
CA ASP A 108 -27.46 -22.96 -28.20
C ASP A 108 -26.34 -22.23 -28.96
N GLU A 109 -25.12 -22.40 -28.47
CA GLU A 109 -23.93 -21.82 -29.07
C GLU A 109 -23.34 -22.80 -30.08
N LYS A 110 -23.11 -22.33 -31.31
CA LYS A 110 -22.48 -23.10 -32.37
C LYS A 110 -20.97 -23.02 -32.22
N PHE A 111 -20.29 -24.14 -32.34
CA PHE A 111 -18.83 -24.22 -32.29
C PHE A 111 -18.25 -24.87 -33.53
N LEU A 112 -17.08 -24.38 -33.94
CA LEU A 112 -16.12 -25.12 -34.75
C LEU A 112 -15.09 -25.72 -33.81
N PHE A 113 -15.08 -27.04 -33.69
CA PHE A 113 -13.98 -27.80 -33.14
C PHE A 113 -12.97 -28.04 -34.26
N ALA A 114 -11.69 -27.81 -33.96
CA ALA A 114 -10.60 -28.08 -34.88
C ALA A 114 -9.47 -28.81 -34.16
N GLY A 115 -8.81 -29.74 -34.84
CA GLY A 115 -7.70 -30.51 -34.31
C GLY A 115 -6.61 -30.78 -35.34
N LEU A 116 -5.35 -30.69 -34.93
CA LEU A 116 -4.21 -31.16 -35.71
C LEU A 116 -4.00 -32.64 -35.37
N LEU A 117 -4.32 -33.53 -36.32
CA LEU A 117 -4.31 -34.98 -36.14
C LEU A 117 -2.97 -35.61 -36.53
N GLY A 118 -2.20 -34.94 -37.41
CA GLY A 118 -0.84 -35.33 -37.80
C GLY A 118 0.21 -35.08 -36.71
N VAL A 119 -0.06 -35.54 -35.47
CA VAL A 119 0.78 -35.30 -34.29
C VAL A 119 2.20 -35.81 -34.50
N SER A 120 2.38 -36.95 -35.18
CA SER A 120 3.70 -37.50 -35.50
C SER A 120 4.59 -36.57 -36.32
N GLN A 121 4.00 -35.65 -37.10
CA GLN A 121 4.72 -34.69 -37.94
C GLN A 121 5.11 -33.43 -37.16
N ILE A 122 4.38 -33.09 -36.10
CA ILE A 122 4.59 -31.87 -35.29
C ILE A 122 5.39 -32.16 -34.02
N GLU A 123 5.08 -33.27 -33.35
CA GLU A 123 5.55 -33.60 -32.01
C GLU A 123 7.07 -33.61 -31.85
N PRO A 124 7.88 -34.13 -32.81
CA PRO A 124 9.33 -34.04 -32.71
C PRO A 124 9.85 -32.61 -32.62
N TRP A 125 9.20 -31.67 -33.32
CA TRP A 125 9.55 -30.25 -33.28
C TRP A 125 9.12 -29.61 -31.96
N LEU A 126 7.94 -29.94 -31.44
CA LEU A 126 7.49 -29.46 -30.13
C LEU A 126 8.35 -30.01 -28.99
N GLN A 127 8.78 -31.27 -29.10
CA GLN A 127 9.72 -31.87 -28.16
C GLN A 127 11.05 -31.13 -28.16
N ALA A 128 11.62 -30.85 -29.33
CA ALA A 128 12.83 -30.03 -29.44
C ALA A 128 12.64 -28.64 -28.79
N MET A 129 11.49 -28.00 -29.00
CA MET A 129 11.16 -26.72 -28.36
C MET A 129 11.05 -26.82 -26.84
N ARG A 130 10.48 -27.90 -26.30
CA ARG A 130 10.42 -28.14 -24.85
C ARG A 130 11.80 -28.38 -24.25
N GLU A 131 12.63 -29.19 -24.91
CA GLU A 131 14.01 -29.51 -24.50
C GLU A 131 14.91 -28.26 -24.44
N THR A 132 14.72 -27.31 -25.36
CA THR A 132 15.48 -26.07 -25.41
C THR A 132 14.81 -24.89 -24.70
N GLU A 133 13.72 -25.14 -23.97
CA GLU A 133 12.92 -24.10 -23.29
C GLU A 133 12.45 -22.95 -24.20
N ALA A 134 12.19 -23.26 -25.47
CA ALA A 134 11.81 -22.26 -26.45
C ALA A 134 10.45 -21.60 -26.10
N ARG A 135 10.36 -20.29 -26.29
CA ARG A 135 9.16 -19.52 -25.94
C ARG A 135 8.13 -19.57 -27.06
N LEU A 136 7.39 -20.66 -27.15
CA LEU A 136 6.31 -20.83 -28.12
C LEU A 136 5.09 -19.96 -27.76
N ALA A 137 4.84 -18.92 -28.55
CA ALA A 137 3.72 -18.01 -28.39
C ALA A 137 2.39 -18.65 -28.75
N GLY A 138 2.36 -19.52 -29.77
CA GLY A 138 1.19 -20.28 -30.18
C GLY A 138 1.45 -21.14 -31.43
N ILE A 139 0.58 -22.13 -31.62
CA ILE A 139 0.48 -22.93 -32.84
C ILE A 139 -0.77 -22.48 -33.58
N HIS A 140 -0.62 -22.11 -34.83
CA HIS A 140 -1.68 -21.65 -35.71
C HIS A 140 -1.73 -22.57 -36.92
N SER A 141 -2.90 -22.68 -37.56
CA SER A 141 -2.98 -23.39 -38.83
C SER A 141 -3.38 -22.49 -39.98
N MET A 142 -2.93 -22.87 -41.17
CA MET A 142 -3.12 -22.13 -42.41
C MET A 142 -4.57 -21.65 -42.64
N PRO A 143 -5.63 -22.48 -42.48
CA PRO A 143 -6.99 -22.02 -42.77
C PRO A 143 -7.47 -20.89 -41.84
N PHE A 144 -6.99 -20.82 -40.60
CA PHE A 144 -7.31 -19.70 -39.69
C PHE A 144 -6.54 -18.42 -40.04
N VAL A 145 -5.34 -18.56 -40.59
CA VAL A 145 -4.59 -17.42 -41.13
C VAL A 145 -5.31 -16.87 -42.37
N ILE A 146 -5.76 -17.74 -43.28
CA ILE A 146 -6.54 -17.35 -44.47
C ILE A 146 -7.88 -16.71 -44.09
N ALA A 147 -8.52 -17.13 -43.00
CA ALA A 147 -9.77 -16.54 -42.50
C ALA A 147 -9.67 -15.01 -42.31
N ALA A 148 -8.48 -14.50 -41.96
CA ALA A 148 -8.21 -13.07 -41.80
C ALA A 148 -8.32 -12.28 -43.12
N LEU A 149 -8.12 -12.93 -44.28
CA LEU A 149 -8.35 -12.32 -45.60
C LEU A 149 -9.84 -12.36 -45.94
N VAL A 150 -10.50 -13.48 -45.68
CA VAL A 150 -11.91 -13.70 -46.02
C VAL A 150 -12.82 -12.75 -45.24
N GLY A 151 -12.51 -12.50 -43.96
CA GLY A 151 -13.27 -11.55 -43.13
C GLY A 151 -13.28 -10.10 -43.65
N LYS A 152 -12.42 -9.76 -44.62
CA LYS A 152 -12.38 -8.45 -45.28
C LYS A 152 -13.10 -8.41 -46.63
N LEU A 153 -13.56 -9.56 -47.13
CA LEU A 153 -14.34 -9.61 -48.36
C LEU A 153 -15.74 -9.00 -48.13
N PRO A 154 -16.40 -8.47 -49.17
CA PRO A 154 -17.73 -7.92 -49.06
C PRO A 154 -18.72 -8.92 -48.44
N ALA A 155 -19.61 -8.43 -47.57
CA ALA A 155 -20.59 -9.27 -46.87
C ALA A 155 -21.55 -10.04 -47.81
N ALA A 156 -21.64 -9.64 -49.09
CA ALA A 156 -22.43 -10.33 -50.11
C ALA A 156 -21.92 -11.75 -50.42
N THR A 157 -20.68 -12.09 -50.03
CA THR A 157 -20.13 -13.43 -50.23
C THR A 157 -20.44 -14.32 -49.03
N GLU A 158 -21.68 -14.80 -48.93
CA GLU A 158 -22.10 -15.67 -47.83
C GLU A 158 -21.33 -16.99 -47.77
N ARG A 159 -21.02 -17.60 -48.93
CA ARG A 159 -20.33 -18.88 -49.04
C ARG A 159 -19.19 -18.77 -50.04
N ILE A 160 -17.97 -19.05 -49.59
CA ILE A 160 -16.78 -18.98 -50.43
C ILE A 160 -15.84 -20.13 -50.14
N LEU A 161 -15.29 -20.71 -51.20
CA LEU A 161 -14.17 -21.62 -51.14
C LEU A 161 -12.90 -20.86 -51.52
N VAL A 162 -11.93 -20.83 -50.61
CA VAL A 162 -10.60 -20.29 -50.91
C VAL A 162 -9.66 -21.43 -51.23
N ILE A 163 -9.01 -21.34 -52.38
CA ILE A 163 -7.94 -22.25 -52.79
C ILE A 163 -6.62 -21.51 -52.69
N SER A 164 -5.67 -22.05 -51.94
CA SER A 164 -4.37 -21.44 -51.65
C SER A 164 -3.25 -22.46 -51.85
N ALA A 165 -2.24 -22.13 -52.65
CA ALA A 165 -1.01 -22.91 -52.71
C ALA A 165 -0.05 -22.51 -51.58
N SER A 166 0.76 -23.47 -51.13
CA SER A 166 1.90 -23.32 -50.20
C SER A 166 2.96 -24.37 -50.51
N SER A 167 4.10 -24.35 -49.80
CA SER A 167 5.06 -25.46 -49.87
C SER A 167 4.53 -26.79 -49.34
N ALA A 168 3.41 -26.80 -48.61
CA ALA A 168 2.76 -28.03 -48.16
C ALA A 168 1.83 -28.63 -49.22
N GLY A 169 1.38 -27.83 -50.18
CA GLY A 169 0.54 -28.26 -51.29
C GLY A 169 -0.61 -27.30 -51.57
N LEU A 170 -1.73 -27.85 -52.04
CA LEU A 170 -2.92 -27.08 -52.37
C LEU A 170 -3.97 -27.22 -51.26
N ARG A 171 -4.25 -26.11 -50.58
CA ARG A 171 -5.25 -26.05 -49.53
C ARG A 171 -6.55 -25.46 -50.02
N GLN A 172 -7.64 -26.06 -49.58
CA GLN A 172 -9.01 -25.68 -49.90
C GLN A 172 -9.74 -25.43 -48.60
N SER A 173 -10.16 -24.18 -48.39
CA SER A 173 -10.81 -23.76 -47.14
C SER A 173 -12.17 -23.17 -47.45
N PHE A 174 -13.23 -23.77 -46.90
CA PHE A 174 -14.61 -23.33 -47.10
C PHE A 174 -15.05 -22.46 -45.93
N PHE A 175 -15.58 -21.29 -46.27
CA PHE A 175 -16.06 -20.29 -45.34
C PHE A 175 -17.54 -20.01 -45.56
N GLU A 176 -18.25 -19.82 -44.47
CA GLU A 176 -19.64 -19.37 -44.46
C GLU A 176 -19.74 -18.14 -43.55
N ASN A 177 -20.22 -17.01 -44.09
CA ASN A 177 -20.31 -15.72 -43.40
C ASN A 177 -18.98 -15.27 -42.79
N GLY A 178 -17.88 -15.44 -43.54
CA GLY A 178 -16.52 -15.10 -43.10
C GLY A 178 -15.92 -16.05 -42.06
N GLN A 179 -16.66 -17.09 -41.62
CA GLN A 179 -16.18 -18.06 -40.64
C GLN A 179 -15.77 -19.36 -41.31
N LEU A 180 -14.62 -19.91 -40.91
CA LEU A 180 -14.15 -21.21 -41.39
C LEU A 180 -15.15 -22.31 -40.99
N ARG A 181 -15.44 -23.22 -41.92
CA ARG A 181 -16.27 -24.41 -41.67
C ARG A 181 -15.52 -25.70 -41.94
N PHE A 182 -14.66 -25.69 -42.94
CA PHE A 182 -13.95 -26.86 -43.40
C PHE A 182 -12.63 -26.45 -44.05
N SER A 183 -11.59 -27.27 -43.90
CA SER A 183 -10.37 -27.14 -44.69
C SER A 183 -9.80 -28.52 -45.02
N ARG A 184 -9.16 -28.62 -46.18
CA ARG A 184 -8.41 -29.80 -46.61
C ARG A 184 -7.14 -29.36 -47.33
N LEU A 185 -6.04 -30.06 -47.08
CA LEU A 185 -4.81 -29.91 -47.84
C LEU A 185 -4.57 -31.16 -48.68
N THR A 186 -4.34 -30.94 -49.97
CA THR A 186 -3.87 -31.96 -50.91
C THR A 186 -2.38 -31.73 -51.13
N ALA A 187 -1.56 -32.64 -50.61
CA ALA A 187 -0.11 -32.56 -50.73
C ALA A 187 0.32 -32.57 -52.20
N MET A 188 1.28 -31.72 -52.54
CA MET A 188 1.82 -31.63 -53.89
C MET A 188 3.32 -31.95 -53.88
N ALA A 189 3.75 -32.80 -54.82
CA ALA A 189 5.15 -33.19 -54.97
C ALA A 189 5.90 -32.35 -56.02
N THR A 190 5.27 -31.32 -56.59
CA THR A 190 5.80 -30.58 -57.75
C THR A 190 5.52 -29.08 -57.67
N ASP A 191 6.44 -28.29 -58.20
CA ASP A 191 6.34 -26.83 -58.34
C ASP A 191 5.93 -26.38 -59.74
N ARG A 192 5.62 -27.34 -60.61
CA ARG A 192 5.23 -27.07 -61.99
C ARG A 192 3.85 -26.41 -62.07
N SER A 193 3.80 -25.20 -62.65
CA SER A 193 2.58 -24.40 -62.79
C SER A 193 1.42 -25.15 -63.47
N ASP A 194 1.71 -25.89 -64.54
CA ASP A 194 0.70 -26.67 -65.28
C ASP A 194 0.10 -27.81 -64.44
N LEU A 195 0.93 -28.48 -63.65
CA LEU A 195 0.49 -29.54 -62.73
C LEU A 195 -0.30 -28.96 -61.53
N ILE A 196 0.09 -27.78 -61.04
CA ILE A 196 -0.67 -27.04 -60.02
C ILE A 196 -2.05 -26.67 -60.55
N ALA A 197 -2.13 -26.15 -61.77
CA ALA A 197 -3.41 -25.75 -62.37
C ALA A 197 -4.36 -26.92 -62.60
N THR A 198 -3.86 -28.03 -63.15
CA THR A 198 -4.65 -29.27 -63.37
C THR A 198 -5.09 -29.92 -62.05
N THR A 199 -4.22 -29.96 -61.04
CA THR A 199 -4.55 -30.45 -59.69
C THR A 199 -5.60 -29.56 -59.05
N CYS A 200 -5.46 -28.23 -59.16
CA CYS A 200 -6.43 -27.28 -58.67
C CYS A 200 -7.83 -27.51 -59.27
N ALA A 201 -7.91 -27.75 -60.58
CA ALA A 201 -9.16 -28.07 -61.25
C ALA A 201 -9.82 -29.36 -60.75
N SER A 202 -9.06 -30.44 -60.67
CA SER A 202 -9.53 -31.73 -60.18
C SER A 202 -10.02 -31.64 -58.73
N GLU A 203 -9.23 -31.03 -57.86
CA GLU A 203 -9.55 -30.89 -56.45
C GLU A 203 -10.74 -29.94 -56.23
N ALA A 204 -10.89 -28.88 -57.02
CA ALA A 204 -12.03 -27.96 -56.93
C ALA A 204 -13.36 -28.63 -57.30
N GLY A 205 -13.35 -29.59 -58.24
CA GLY A 205 -14.54 -30.40 -58.54
C GLY A 205 -14.90 -31.36 -57.41
N LYS A 206 -13.91 -32.05 -56.85
CA LYS A 206 -14.11 -32.99 -55.73
C LYS A 206 -14.69 -32.30 -54.50
N ILE A 207 -14.17 -31.11 -54.16
CA ILE A 207 -14.65 -30.38 -52.98
C ILE A 207 -16.05 -29.83 -53.17
N TYR A 208 -16.43 -29.40 -54.38
CA TYR A 208 -17.80 -29.01 -54.67
C TYR A 208 -18.78 -30.17 -54.40
N GLN A 209 -18.49 -31.36 -54.93
CA GLN A 209 -19.31 -32.55 -54.71
C GLN A 209 -19.40 -32.92 -53.22
N TYR A 210 -18.29 -32.83 -52.49
CA TYR A 210 -18.24 -33.06 -51.05
C TYR A 210 -19.11 -32.05 -50.28
N LEU A 211 -18.97 -30.76 -50.54
CA LEU A 211 -19.74 -29.70 -49.87
C LEU A 211 -21.24 -29.84 -50.17
N ALA A 212 -21.61 -30.20 -51.40
CA ALA A 212 -22.98 -30.48 -51.79
C ALA A 212 -23.52 -31.73 -51.07
N GLY A 213 -22.73 -32.79 -50.97
CA GLY A 213 -23.06 -34.01 -50.23
C GLY A 213 -23.29 -33.78 -48.73
N GLN A 214 -22.50 -32.89 -48.13
CA GLN A 214 -22.64 -32.45 -46.74
C GLN A 214 -23.76 -31.41 -46.53
N ARG A 215 -24.51 -31.05 -47.59
CA ARG A 215 -25.56 -30.01 -47.57
C ARG A 215 -25.08 -28.65 -47.05
N LEU A 216 -23.77 -28.36 -47.23
CA LEU A 216 -23.16 -27.06 -46.87
C LEU A 216 -23.38 -26.01 -47.97
N ILE A 217 -23.61 -26.46 -49.21
CA ILE A 217 -23.97 -25.62 -50.34
C ILE A 217 -25.27 -26.12 -50.98
N SER A 218 -26.01 -25.20 -51.59
CA SER A 218 -27.20 -25.52 -52.38
C SER A 218 -26.79 -25.70 -53.84
N ARG A 219 -27.42 -26.61 -54.57
CA ARG A 219 -27.16 -26.81 -56.01
C ARG A 219 -27.66 -25.66 -56.87
N ASP A 220 -28.53 -24.83 -56.31
CA ASP A 220 -29.24 -23.75 -57.02
C ASP A 220 -28.44 -22.43 -57.05
N GLN A 221 -27.30 -22.36 -56.35
CA GLN A 221 -26.46 -21.18 -56.28
C GLN A 221 -25.01 -21.54 -56.64
N PRO A 222 -24.35 -20.76 -57.51
CA PRO A 222 -22.96 -21.00 -57.87
C PRO A 222 -22.06 -20.77 -56.64
N LEU A 223 -21.15 -21.71 -56.39
CA LEU A 223 -20.13 -21.56 -55.35
C LEU A 223 -19.08 -20.54 -55.80
N GLN A 224 -18.88 -19.49 -54.99
CA GLN A 224 -17.78 -18.56 -55.20
C GLN A 224 -16.46 -19.23 -54.81
N VAL A 225 -15.48 -19.19 -55.71
CA VAL A 225 -14.16 -19.77 -55.52
C VAL A 225 -13.11 -18.70 -55.71
N LEU A 226 -12.37 -18.39 -54.64
CA LEU A 226 -11.26 -17.45 -54.68
C LEU A 226 -9.95 -18.23 -54.69
N VAL A 227 -9.20 -18.12 -55.78
CA VAL A 227 -7.86 -18.72 -55.90
C VAL A 227 -6.81 -17.68 -55.55
N LEU A 228 -6.05 -17.95 -54.50
CA LEU A 228 -4.86 -17.21 -54.11
C LEU A 228 -3.67 -17.83 -54.85
N ALA A 229 -3.16 -17.12 -55.85
CA ALA A 229 -2.05 -17.57 -56.67
C ALA A 229 -1.12 -16.41 -57.03
N HIS A 230 0.10 -16.72 -57.44
CA HIS A 230 0.99 -15.73 -58.02
C HIS A 230 0.53 -15.38 -59.44
N ASP A 231 0.67 -14.13 -59.88
CA ASP A 231 0.21 -13.67 -61.20
C ASP A 231 0.74 -14.52 -62.37
N GLY A 232 1.97 -15.02 -62.26
CA GLY A 232 2.57 -15.95 -63.24
C GLY A 232 1.82 -17.27 -63.44
N GLN A 233 0.98 -17.71 -62.49
CA GLN A 233 0.16 -18.93 -62.60
C GLN A 233 -1.25 -18.65 -63.14
N ARG A 234 -1.64 -17.37 -63.27
CA ARG A 234 -3.00 -16.96 -63.58
C ARG A 234 -3.48 -17.52 -64.92
N ALA A 235 -2.64 -17.50 -65.94
CA ALA A 235 -3.01 -17.99 -67.27
C ALA A 235 -3.32 -19.49 -67.28
N ASP A 236 -2.47 -20.30 -66.65
CA ASP A 236 -2.67 -21.75 -66.54
C ASP A 236 -3.89 -22.09 -65.69
N LEU A 237 -4.06 -21.40 -64.56
CA LEU A 237 -5.20 -21.59 -63.67
C LEU A 237 -6.52 -21.19 -64.36
N THR A 238 -6.57 -20.07 -65.07
CA THR A 238 -7.77 -19.64 -65.80
C THR A 238 -8.17 -20.66 -66.87
N ARG A 239 -7.18 -21.26 -67.56
CA ARG A 239 -7.41 -22.29 -68.58
C ARG A 239 -7.98 -23.58 -67.98
N ASN A 240 -7.48 -24.01 -66.83
CA ASN A 240 -7.86 -25.28 -66.21
C ASN A 240 -9.06 -25.16 -65.26
N LEU A 241 -9.36 -23.95 -64.78
CA LEU A 241 -10.41 -23.68 -63.80
C LEU A 241 -11.42 -22.64 -64.33
N PRO A 242 -12.12 -22.90 -65.45
CA PRO A 242 -13.11 -21.97 -65.97
C PRO A 242 -14.34 -21.85 -65.06
N ASP A 243 -15.10 -20.78 -65.27
CA ASP A 243 -16.42 -20.60 -64.67
C ASP A 243 -17.40 -21.66 -65.20
N THR A 244 -18.26 -22.13 -64.30
CA THR A 244 -19.35 -23.07 -64.61
C THR A 244 -20.64 -22.60 -63.94
N PRO A 245 -21.82 -23.12 -64.31
CA PRO A 245 -23.07 -22.80 -63.60
C PRO A 245 -23.02 -23.16 -62.10
N GLU A 246 -22.19 -24.12 -61.73
CA GLU A 246 -22.00 -24.59 -60.35
C GLU A 246 -20.96 -23.77 -59.58
N ARG A 247 -20.06 -23.04 -60.27
CA ARG A 247 -18.88 -22.41 -59.69
C ARG A 247 -18.46 -21.14 -60.42
N GLN A 248 -18.28 -20.06 -59.67
CA GLN A 248 -17.67 -18.81 -60.16
C GLN A 248 -16.28 -18.63 -59.55
N VAL A 249 -15.28 -18.44 -60.40
CA VAL A 249 -13.86 -18.43 -60.04
C VAL A 249 -13.33 -17.00 -60.12
N GLN A 250 -12.71 -16.55 -59.03
CA GLN A 250 -12.02 -15.28 -58.92
C GLN A 250 -10.56 -15.54 -58.57
N PHE A 251 -9.67 -14.76 -59.15
CA PHE A 251 -8.24 -14.83 -58.88
C PHE A 251 -7.80 -13.60 -58.10
N ALA A 252 -7.05 -13.82 -57.01
CA ALA A 252 -6.36 -12.76 -56.31
C ALA A 252 -4.86 -13.03 -56.31
N ASP A 253 -4.09 -12.05 -56.79
CA ASP A 253 -2.64 -12.12 -56.80
C ASP A 253 -2.09 -11.99 -55.37
N ILE A 254 -1.32 -12.99 -54.96
CA ILE A 254 -0.63 -13.01 -53.66
C ILE A 254 0.35 -11.83 -53.56
N GLY A 255 0.99 -11.43 -54.66
CA GLY A 255 1.93 -10.30 -54.67
C GLY A 255 1.24 -8.96 -54.41
N GLU A 256 0.09 -8.71 -55.04
CA GLU A 256 -0.75 -7.56 -54.78
C GLU A 256 -1.32 -7.57 -53.34
N LEU A 257 -1.83 -8.71 -52.88
CA LEU A 257 -2.32 -8.86 -51.51
C LEU A 257 -1.22 -8.60 -50.48
N ALA A 258 -0.01 -9.10 -50.72
CA ALA A 258 1.14 -8.87 -49.85
C ALA A 258 1.48 -7.37 -49.73
N ARG A 259 1.53 -6.66 -50.87
CA ARG A 259 1.74 -5.20 -50.89
C ARG A 259 0.64 -4.46 -50.13
N ARG A 260 -0.63 -4.82 -50.33
CA ARG A 260 -1.77 -4.24 -49.60
C ARG A 260 -1.71 -4.48 -48.09
N GLN A 261 -1.14 -5.60 -47.64
CA GLN A 261 -0.88 -5.89 -46.22
C GLN A 261 0.46 -5.31 -45.71
N GLY A 262 1.15 -4.49 -46.52
CA GLY A 262 2.39 -3.82 -46.13
C GLY A 262 3.58 -4.75 -45.99
N LEU A 263 3.68 -5.78 -46.86
CA LEU A 263 4.93 -6.52 -47.09
C LEU A 263 5.77 -5.73 -48.11
N ALA A 264 7.00 -5.37 -47.75
CA ALA A 264 7.83 -4.47 -48.57
C ALA A 264 8.20 -5.10 -49.92
N GLU A 265 8.59 -6.37 -49.87
CA GLU A 265 8.94 -7.16 -51.05
C GLU A 265 7.93 -8.30 -51.18
N PRO A 266 7.16 -8.35 -52.29
CA PRO A 266 6.23 -9.44 -52.52
C PRO A 266 6.97 -10.80 -52.58
N PRO A 267 6.29 -11.91 -52.27
CA PRO A 267 6.90 -13.23 -52.42
C PRO A 267 7.31 -13.45 -53.87
N ALA A 268 8.58 -13.81 -54.08
CA ALA A 268 9.08 -14.16 -55.41
C ALA A 268 8.68 -15.58 -55.82
N ASP A 269 8.31 -16.41 -54.83
CA ASP A 269 7.91 -17.79 -55.01
C ASP A 269 6.39 -17.91 -55.18
N ALA A 270 5.98 -18.83 -56.05
CA ALA A 270 4.57 -19.09 -56.33
C ALA A 270 3.83 -19.77 -55.16
N ARG A 271 4.56 -20.22 -54.13
CA ARG A 271 4.02 -20.89 -52.94
C ARG A 271 3.48 -19.91 -51.90
N GLY A 272 4.01 -18.69 -51.81
CA GLY A 272 3.44 -17.66 -50.95
C GLY A 272 3.58 -17.91 -49.43
N ASP A 273 4.41 -18.86 -48.99
CA ASP A 273 4.64 -19.16 -47.56
C ASP A 273 4.97 -17.89 -46.77
N ARG A 274 5.85 -17.05 -47.34
CA ARG A 274 6.27 -15.76 -46.78
C ARG A 274 5.09 -14.80 -46.60
N PHE A 275 4.12 -14.82 -47.50
CA PHE A 275 2.91 -14.01 -47.40
C PHE A 275 2.00 -14.50 -46.25
N TYR A 276 1.77 -15.82 -46.12
CA TYR A 276 0.93 -16.33 -45.03
C TYR A 276 1.56 -16.11 -43.66
N LEU A 277 2.89 -16.23 -43.53
CA LEU A 277 3.61 -15.88 -42.31
C LEU A 277 3.51 -14.38 -41.99
N HIS A 278 3.58 -13.52 -43.01
CA HIS A 278 3.35 -12.08 -42.83
C HIS A 278 1.93 -11.79 -42.34
N LEU A 279 0.94 -12.45 -42.93
CA LEU A 279 -0.45 -12.34 -42.54
C LEU A 279 -0.68 -12.81 -41.09
N LEU A 280 -0.07 -13.94 -40.69
CA LEU A 280 -0.10 -14.43 -39.32
C LEU A 280 0.40 -13.36 -38.33
N MET A 281 1.44 -12.60 -38.67
CA MET A 281 1.99 -11.57 -37.77
C MET A 281 1.20 -10.27 -37.80
N ARG A 282 0.61 -9.91 -38.94
CA ARG A 282 -0.26 -8.73 -39.05
C ARG A 282 -1.59 -8.93 -38.33
N GLN A 283 -2.13 -10.14 -38.37
CA GLN A 283 -3.44 -10.50 -37.85
C GLN A 283 -3.36 -11.85 -37.15
N THR A 284 -2.61 -11.91 -36.04
CA THR A 284 -2.43 -13.15 -35.29
C THR A 284 -3.77 -13.63 -34.74
N PRO A 285 -4.25 -14.83 -35.12
CA PRO A 285 -5.49 -15.36 -34.57
C PRO A 285 -5.40 -15.50 -33.05
N HIS A 286 -6.45 -15.07 -32.34
CA HIS A 286 -6.50 -15.19 -30.88
C HIS A 286 -6.51 -16.66 -30.43
N GLN A 287 -7.17 -17.52 -31.20
CA GLN A 287 -7.21 -18.95 -30.98
C GLN A 287 -5.95 -19.61 -31.56
N GLN A 288 -5.42 -20.56 -30.80
CA GLN A 288 -4.18 -21.26 -31.12
C GLN A 288 -4.23 -22.67 -30.52
N PHE A 289 -3.59 -23.63 -31.19
CA PHE A 289 -3.66 -25.06 -30.90
C PHE A 289 -2.71 -25.53 -29.79
N ALA A 290 -1.72 -24.73 -29.38
CA ALA A 290 -0.71 -25.19 -28.45
C ALA A 290 -1.29 -25.37 -27.04
N PRO A 291 -1.09 -26.54 -26.40
CA PRO A 291 -1.50 -26.78 -25.03
C PRO A 291 -0.76 -25.85 -24.05
N ALA A 292 -1.26 -25.79 -22.82
CA ALA A 292 -0.66 -24.93 -21.79
C ALA A 292 0.80 -25.30 -21.50
N GLU A 293 1.16 -26.58 -21.61
CA GLU A 293 2.51 -27.11 -21.37
C GLU A 293 3.51 -26.58 -22.38
N ASP A 294 3.20 -26.62 -23.67
CA ASP A 294 4.10 -26.11 -24.73
C ASP A 294 4.30 -24.58 -24.65
N ARG A 295 3.32 -23.86 -24.09
CA ARG A 295 3.38 -22.40 -23.91
C ARG A 295 3.96 -21.97 -22.56
N ARG A 296 4.39 -22.90 -21.71
CA ARG A 296 4.86 -22.61 -20.34
C ARG A 296 5.94 -21.54 -20.31
N PHE A 297 6.97 -21.69 -21.14
CA PHE A 297 8.10 -20.76 -21.20
C PHE A 297 7.74 -19.39 -21.76
N TYR A 298 6.78 -19.34 -22.70
CA TYR A 298 6.21 -18.08 -23.17
C TYR A 298 5.45 -17.35 -22.06
N ARG A 299 4.60 -18.05 -21.29
CA ARG A 299 3.87 -17.45 -20.15
C ARG A 299 4.81 -16.99 -19.04
N LEU A 300 5.86 -17.75 -18.75
CA LEU A 300 6.89 -17.35 -17.79
C LEU A 300 7.60 -16.07 -18.22
N TRP A 301 7.93 -15.95 -19.51
CA TRP A 301 8.46 -14.70 -20.07
C TRP A 301 7.47 -13.55 -19.93
N GLN A 302 6.19 -13.75 -20.24
CA GLN A 302 5.15 -12.72 -20.07
C GLN A 302 5.03 -12.26 -18.61
N ALA A 303 5.01 -13.19 -17.65
CA ALA A 303 4.92 -12.88 -16.22
C ALA A 303 6.15 -12.10 -15.74
N ARG A 304 7.36 -12.51 -16.13
CA ARG A 304 8.60 -11.78 -15.82
C ARG A 304 8.56 -10.37 -16.41
N HIS A 305 8.15 -10.23 -17.67
CA HIS A 305 8.08 -8.92 -18.32
C HIS A 305 7.04 -8.01 -17.67
N ALA A 306 5.87 -8.53 -17.33
CA ALA A 306 4.84 -7.78 -16.62
C ALA A 306 5.34 -7.31 -15.25
N LEU A 307 6.02 -8.19 -14.49
CA LEU A 307 6.62 -7.82 -13.21
C LEU A 307 7.68 -6.73 -13.37
N THR A 308 8.55 -6.83 -14.38
CA THR A 308 9.55 -5.79 -14.67
C THR A 308 8.90 -4.44 -14.96
N ILE A 309 7.82 -4.41 -15.76
CA ILE A 309 7.08 -3.17 -16.06
C ILE A 309 6.48 -2.60 -14.78
N VAL A 310 5.77 -3.41 -13.99
CA VAL A 310 5.15 -2.98 -12.72
C VAL A 310 6.22 -2.42 -11.77
N SER A 311 7.33 -3.12 -11.59
CA SER A 311 8.44 -2.67 -10.74
C SER A 311 9.04 -1.35 -11.23
N ALA A 312 9.25 -1.19 -12.54
CA ALA A 312 9.76 0.06 -13.12
C ALA A 312 8.78 1.22 -12.91
N THR A 313 7.47 0.98 -13.05
CA THR A 313 6.44 2.00 -12.79
C THR A 313 6.40 2.41 -11.32
N VAL A 314 6.42 1.45 -10.39
CA VAL A 314 6.45 1.74 -8.95
C VAL A 314 7.72 2.50 -8.58
N PHE A 315 8.88 2.05 -9.08
CA PHE A 315 10.15 2.73 -8.85
C PHE A 315 10.12 4.18 -9.38
N GLY A 316 9.62 4.40 -10.59
CA GLY A 316 9.44 5.74 -11.15
C GLY A 316 8.54 6.63 -10.30
N ALA A 317 7.43 6.09 -9.78
CA ALA A 317 6.54 6.83 -8.88
C ALA A 317 7.22 7.19 -7.56
N CYS A 318 7.96 6.26 -6.94
CA CYS A 318 8.74 6.52 -5.74
C CYS A 318 9.82 7.58 -5.97
N LEU A 319 10.49 7.56 -7.13
CA LEU A 319 11.52 8.53 -7.49
C LEU A 319 10.93 9.93 -7.66
N LEU A 320 9.77 10.06 -8.32
CA LEU A 320 9.06 11.34 -8.45
C LEU A 320 8.62 11.89 -7.08
N LEU A 321 8.10 11.03 -6.20
CA LEU A 321 7.72 11.44 -4.84
C LEU A 321 8.94 11.87 -4.03
N ALA A 322 10.04 11.11 -4.07
CA ALA A 322 11.29 11.46 -3.39
C ALA A 322 11.86 12.79 -3.89
N GLY A 323 11.86 13.01 -5.22
CA GLY A 323 12.27 14.29 -5.81
C GLY A 323 11.40 15.46 -5.33
N GLY A 324 10.09 15.27 -5.26
CA GLY A 324 9.17 16.27 -4.70
C GLY A 324 9.43 16.57 -3.22
N GLN A 325 9.73 15.55 -2.41
CA GLN A 325 10.08 15.75 -1.00
C GLN A 325 11.43 16.43 -0.81
N MET A 326 12.41 16.15 -1.68
CA MET A 326 13.70 16.82 -1.65
C MET A 326 13.56 18.33 -1.90
N LEU A 327 12.76 18.73 -2.89
CA LEU A 327 12.47 20.15 -3.16
C LEU A 327 11.75 20.83 -1.99
N ARG A 328 10.81 20.13 -1.32
CA ARG A 328 10.15 20.64 -0.12
C ARG A 328 11.13 20.78 1.04
N LEU A 329 12.05 19.83 1.20
CA LEU A 329 13.06 19.87 2.25
C LEU A 329 14.04 21.03 2.05
N SER A 330 14.44 21.32 0.80
CA SER A 330 15.25 22.51 0.51
C SER A 330 14.50 23.81 0.81
N GLU A 331 13.21 23.89 0.45
CA GLU A 331 12.41 25.07 0.78
C GLU A 331 12.25 25.25 2.30
N LEU A 332 12.06 24.14 3.04
CA LEU A 332 12.02 24.14 4.50
C LEU A 332 13.36 24.53 5.13
N SER A 333 14.50 24.10 4.58
CA SER A 333 15.81 24.50 5.08
C SER A 333 16.06 26.00 4.86
N ASP A 334 15.67 26.52 3.70
CA ASP A 334 15.80 27.95 3.38
C ASP A 334 14.94 28.81 4.33
N ARG A 335 13.69 28.39 4.57
CA ARG A 335 12.80 29.04 5.55
C ARG A 335 13.37 28.99 6.97
N ASN A 336 13.93 27.84 7.39
CA ASN A 336 14.58 27.73 8.70
C ASN A 336 15.79 28.65 8.83
N ALA A 337 16.59 28.80 7.77
CA ALA A 337 17.72 29.72 7.75
C ALA A 337 17.25 31.18 7.88
N GLN A 338 16.19 31.56 7.17
CA GLN A 338 15.57 32.89 7.30
C GLN A 338 15.05 33.14 8.71
N VAL A 339 14.30 32.21 9.29
CA VAL A 339 13.78 32.33 10.66
C VAL A 339 14.91 32.50 11.68
N ARG A 340 16.05 31.80 11.51
CA ARG A 340 17.21 31.98 12.38
C ARG A 340 17.78 33.39 12.29
N LEU A 341 17.93 33.93 11.07
CA LEU A 341 18.39 35.30 10.86
C LEU A 341 17.44 36.32 11.48
N ASP A 342 16.12 36.10 11.39
CA ASP A 342 15.11 36.97 11.99
C ASP A 342 15.18 36.95 13.52
N VAL A 343 15.37 35.76 14.12
CA VAL A 343 15.57 35.61 15.57
C VAL A 343 16.82 36.34 16.03
N GLU A 344 17.96 36.16 15.35
CA GLU A 344 19.21 36.85 15.69
C GLU A 344 19.06 38.38 15.57
N THR A 345 18.41 38.85 14.49
CA THR A 345 18.18 40.28 14.27
C THR A 345 17.25 40.85 15.34
N GLY A 346 16.19 40.12 15.69
CA GLY A 346 15.26 40.48 16.75
C GLY A 346 15.95 40.54 18.12
N GLN A 347 16.81 39.57 18.44
CA GLN A 347 17.61 39.55 19.67
C GLN A 347 18.54 40.77 19.75
N ARG A 348 19.28 41.07 18.68
CA ARG A 348 20.16 42.27 18.65
C ARG A 348 19.37 43.55 18.90
N ARG A 349 18.21 43.69 18.26
CA ARG A 349 17.33 44.85 18.46
C ARG A 349 16.79 44.93 19.88
N TYR A 350 16.43 43.80 20.48
CA TYR A 350 16.02 43.72 21.88
C TYR A 350 17.16 44.15 22.82
N ASP A 351 18.37 43.64 22.61
CA ASP A 351 19.55 43.98 23.40
C ASP A 351 19.95 45.46 23.27
N ASP A 352 19.84 46.03 22.06
CA ASP A 352 20.04 47.46 21.82
C ASP A 352 19.01 48.33 22.58
N LEU A 353 17.73 47.94 22.57
CA LEU A 353 16.69 48.62 23.35
C LEU A 353 16.92 48.51 24.86
N MET A 354 17.32 47.32 25.34
CA MET A 354 17.68 47.09 26.74
C MET A 354 18.87 47.94 27.18
N ARG A 355 19.87 48.13 26.31
CA ARG A 355 21.01 49.05 26.57
C ARG A 355 20.60 50.52 26.60
N GLY A 356 19.54 50.90 25.89
CA GLY A 356 19.02 52.27 25.86
C GLY A 356 18.08 52.64 27.02
N LEU A 357 17.67 51.66 27.84
CA LEU A 357 16.83 51.92 29.03
C LEU A 357 17.69 52.50 30.17
N PRO A 358 17.19 53.50 30.91
CA PRO A 358 17.91 54.05 32.06
C PRO A 358 18.13 52.96 33.13
N PRO A 359 19.31 52.90 33.77
CA PRO A 359 19.58 51.91 34.80
C PRO A 359 18.60 52.13 35.96
N ILE A 360 17.72 51.17 36.18
CA ILE A 360 16.92 51.09 37.40
C ILE A 360 17.86 50.48 38.45
N ASP A 361 18.29 51.28 39.43
CA ASP A 361 19.28 50.93 40.48
C ASP A 361 18.88 49.77 41.41
N ILE A 362 17.77 49.10 41.15
CA ILE A 362 17.27 48.01 41.98
C ILE A 362 17.11 46.75 41.12
N SER A 363 17.99 45.77 41.35
CA SER A 363 17.91 44.47 40.68
C SER A 363 16.62 43.73 41.07
N ARG A 364 16.11 42.87 40.17
CA ARG A 364 14.93 42.03 40.45
C ARG A 364 15.11 41.17 41.71
N ASP A 365 16.34 40.73 41.96
CA ASP A 365 16.68 39.93 43.13
C ASP A 365 16.71 40.77 44.41
N SER A 366 17.17 42.03 44.34
CA SER A 366 17.13 42.99 45.45
C SER A 366 15.71 43.32 45.88
N LEU A 367 14.78 43.50 44.93
CA LEU A 367 13.36 43.71 45.26
C LEU A 367 12.76 42.49 45.96
N ARG A 368 13.16 41.29 45.54
CA ARG A 368 12.67 40.04 46.13
C ARG A 368 13.19 39.87 47.56
N ASP A 369 14.48 40.11 47.80
CA ASP A 369 15.09 40.05 49.13
C ASP A 369 14.48 41.10 50.09
N LEU A 370 14.23 42.33 49.61
CA LEU A 370 13.61 43.39 50.42
C LEU A 370 12.17 43.01 50.82
N THR A 371 11.42 42.41 49.89
CA THR A 371 10.04 41.94 50.14
C THR A 371 10.02 40.78 51.14
N ASP A 372 10.97 39.84 51.04
CA ASP A 372 11.05 38.69 51.93
C ASP A 372 11.50 39.09 53.34
N ARG A 373 12.45 40.03 53.48
CA ARG A 373 12.83 40.60 54.79
C ARG A 373 11.67 41.33 55.47
N TYR A 374 10.89 42.12 54.71
CA TYR A 374 9.71 42.80 55.25
C TYR A 374 8.67 41.81 55.80
N ARG A 375 8.43 40.70 55.09
CA ARG A 375 7.50 39.65 55.55
C ARG A 375 7.96 38.96 56.85
N VAL A 376 9.26 38.76 57.03
CA VAL A 376 9.82 38.20 58.27
C VAL A 376 9.63 39.17 59.44
N LEU A 377 9.88 40.46 59.22
CA LEU A 377 9.72 41.48 60.26
C LEU A 377 8.26 41.62 60.69
N ALA A 378 7.33 41.65 59.74
CA ALA A 378 5.89 41.75 60.00
C ALA A 378 5.33 40.53 60.77
N ARG A 379 5.94 39.34 60.64
CA ARG A 379 5.54 38.14 61.40
C ARG A 379 6.10 38.11 62.82
N ARG A 380 7.20 38.81 63.09
CA ARG A 380 7.84 38.88 64.42
C ARG A 380 7.20 39.93 65.36
N SER A 381 6.33 40.80 64.83
CA SER A 381 5.66 41.86 65.59
C SER A 381 4.25 41.47 66.07
N ALA A 382 4.07 40.27 66.63
CA ALA A 382 2.81 39.91 67.28
C ALA A 382 2.64 40.74 68.57
N GLY A 383 1.63 41.61 68.62
CA GLY A 383 1.37 42.51 69.76
C GLY A 383 0.81 41.79 71.00
N PRO A 384 0.59 42.50 72.12
CA PRO A 384 0.11 41.92 73.39
C PRO A 384 -1.35 41.41 73.33
N GLU A 385 -2.07 41.69 72.24
CA GLU A 385 -3.51 41.46 72.11
C GLU A 385 -3.97 40.02 72.41
N PRO A 386 -3.29 38.95 71.93
CA PRO A 386 -3.73 37.58 72.20
C PRO A 386 -3.66 37.22 73.70
N LEU A 387 -2.56 37.60 74.36
CA LEU A 387 -2.36 37.38 75.80
C LEU A 387 -3.32 38.22 76.65
N LEU A 388 -3.57 39.46 76.25
CA LEU A 388 -4.53 40.33 76.94
C LEU A 388 -5.97 39.84 76.77
N ARG A 389 -6.36 39.33 75.59
CA ARG A 389 -7.67 38.68 75.41
C ARG A 389 -7.82 37.43 76.27
N HIS A 390 -6.78 36.61 76.34
CA HIS A 390 -6.78 35.41 77.20
C HIS A 390 -6.91 35.79 78.69
N LEU A 391 -6.18 36.81 79.14
CA LEU A 391 -6.31 37.36 80.48
C LEU A 391 -7.73 37.89 80.75
N GLY A 392 -8.32 38.60 79.79
CA GLY A 392 -9.70 39.09 79.89
C GLY A 392 -10.72 37.96 80.12
N HIS A 393 -10.64 36.88 79.34
CA HIS A 393 -11.52 35.72 79.52
C HIS A 393 -11.34 35.03 80.89
N ALA A 394 -10.11 34.99 81.41
CA ALA A 394 -9.86 34.43 82.74
C ALA A 394 -10.45 35.31 83.87
N LEU A 395 -10.45 36.64 83.70
CA LEU A 395 -11.05 37.57 84.67
C LEU A 395 -12.58 37.49 84.67
N ASP A 396 -13.22 37.35 83.50
CA ASP A 396 -14.68 37.19 83.40
C ASP A 396 -15.17 35.98 84.22
N GLN A 397 -14.36 34.91 84.30
CA GLN A 397 -14.67 33.70 85.04
C GLN A 397 -14.22 33.75 86.52
N ALA A 398 -13.43 34.76 86.90
CA ALA A 398 -12.90 34.94 88.25
C ALA A 398 -13.19 36.36 88.77
N PRO A 399 -14.47 36.72 89.01
CA PRO A 399 -14.87 38.08 89.42
C PRO A 399 -14.33 38.50 90.80
N ARG A 400 -13.73 37.57 91.54
CA ARG A 400 -13.08 37.81 92.83
C ARG A 400 -11.63 38.28 92.70
N VAL A 401 -11.08 38.39 91.49
CA VAL A 401 -9.70 38.83 91.25
C VAL A 401 -9.74 40.23 90.64
N GLU A 402 -9.12 41.19 91.32
CA GLU A 402 -8.93 42.55 90.79
C GLU A 402 -7.48 42.74 90.36
N LEU A 403 -7.27 43.16 89.11
CA LEU A 403 -5.94 43.48 88.60
C LEU A 403 -5.49 44.86 89.06
N THR A 404 -4.24 44.96 89.51
CA THR A 404 -3.60 46.24 89.84
C THR A 404 -2.59 46.67 88.79
N ARG A 405 -1.84 45.72 88.21
CA ARG A 405 -0.81 46.03 87.22
C ARG A 405 -0.60 44.86 86.26
N VAL A 406 -0.41 45.17 84.99
CA VAL A 406 -0.07 44.21 83.94
C VAL A 406 1.08 44.79 83.14
N ASP A 407 2.24 44.12 83.17
CA ASP A 407 3.41 44.48 82.38
C ASP A 407 3.62 43.41 81.29
N TRP A 408 3.71 43.82 80.03
CA TRP A 408 3.98 42.93 78.90
C TRP A 408 5.38 43.17 78.34
N ARG A 409 6.08 42.07 78.02
CA ARG A 409 7.40 42.12 77.37
C ARG A 409 7.63 40.90 76.48
N LEU A 410 8.45 41.09 75.46
CA LEU A 410 9.00 40.01 74.63
C LEU A 410 10.35 39.60 75.20
N ASP A 411 10.51 38.32 75.50
CA ASP A 411 11.78 37.74 75.90
C ASP A 411 12.31 36.89 74.75
N ASP A 412 13.29 37.46 74.04
CA ASP A 412 13.97 36.83 72.92
C ASP A 412 15.09 35.91 73.40
N GLY A 413 14.86 35.10 74.44
CA GLY A 413 15.73 33.98 74.85
C GLY A 413 17.23 34.27 74.95
N GLY A 414 17.60 35.54 75.12
CA GLY A 414 18.93 36.05 74.84
C GLY A 414 19.19 37.27 75.70
N ALA A 415 19.75 37.03 76.89
CA ALA A 415 20.41 38.08 77.64
C ALA A 415 21.55 38.65 76.77
N HIS A 416 21.29 39.82 76.18
CA HIS A 416 22.23 40.56 75.37
C HIS A 416 23.20 41.29 76.31
N ASP A 417 24.36 40.69 76.59
CA ASP A 417 25.49 41.37 77.23
C ASP A 417 26.30 42.09 76.13
N PRO A 418 26.32 43.44 76.08
CA PRO A 418 26.89 44.15 74.95
C PRO A 418 28.40 44.36 75.13
N ARG A 419 29.17 43.27 75.26
CA ARG A 419 30.65 43.28 75.22
C ARG A 419 31.22 41.93 74.76
N ALA A 420 31.00 41.59 73.49
CA ALA A 420 31.86 40.65 72.76
C ALA A 420 31.57 40.76 71.26
N ASP A 421 32.33 41.61 70.57
CA ASP A 421 32.39 41.57 69.11
C ASP A 421 33.48 40.60 68.65
N ALA A 422 33.17 39.93 67.54
CA ALA A 422 34.05 39.19 66.62
C ALA A 422 34.62 37.83 67.06
N ALA A 423 33.88 36.75 66.77
CA ALA A 423 34.35 35.64 65.93
C ALA A 423 33.26 34.56 65.74
N GLN A 424 32.95 34.26 64.47
CA GLN A 424 32.44 32.99 63.90
C GLN A 424 31.63 32.02 64.77
N SER A 425 30.36 31.80 64.40
CA SER A 425 29.72 30.48 64.10
C SER A 425 28.21 30.69 63.99
N GLN A 426 27.62 30.51 62.80
CA GLN A 426 26.86 29.31 62.42
C GLN A 426 26.26 28.53 63.60
N GLY A 427 24.92 28.49 63.63
CA GLY A 427 24.16 27.62 64.53
C GLY A 427 23.45 28.36 65.65
N ALA A 428 22.62 29.37 65.33
CA ALA A 428 21.61 29.83 66.27
C ALA A 428 20.59 28.71 66.48
N THR A 429 20.81 27.91 67.52
CA THR A 429 19.79 27.13 68.19
C THR A 429 18.59 28.04 68.43
N LYS A 430 17.43 27.64 67.87
CA LYS A 430 16.15 28.34 68.01
C LYS A 430 15.78 28.41 69.49
N GLY A 431 16.22 29.46 70.18
CA GLY A 431 15.51 29.95 71.36
C GLY A 431 14.19 30.53 70.85
N GLY A 432 13.07 29.88 71.19
CA GLY A 432 11.76 30.42 70.85
C GLY A 432 11.57 31.74 71.59
N SER A 433 11.18 32.80 70.86
CA SER A 433 10.76 34.05 71.50
C SER A 433 9.52 33.77 72.34
N HIS A 434 9.54 34.22 73.59
CA HIS A 434 8.41 34.08 74.49
C HIS A 434 7.78 35.44 74.76
N ALA A 435 6.45 35.53 74.67
CA ALA A 435 5.70 36.67 75.18
C ALA A 435 5.43 36.46 76.68
N LEU A 436 5.85 37.42 77.50
CA LEU A 436 5.70 37.42 78.95
C LEU A 436 4.67 38.45 79.39
N LEU A 437 3.80 38.05 80.31
CA LEU A 437 2.85 38.92 80.98
C LEU A 437 3.04 38.78 82.50
N ASP A 438 3.60 39.81 83.13
CA ASP A 438 3.75 39.90 84.58
C ASP A 438 2.50 40.60 85.15
N ILE A 439 1.75 39.90 86.01
CA ILE A 439 0.45 40.31 86.53
C ILE A 439 0.54 40.50 88.05
N GLN A 440 0.07 41.64 88.53
CA GLN A 440 -0.18 41.90 89.94
C GLN A 440 -1.69 42.00 90.17
N ALA A 441 -2.20 41.26 91.15
CA ALA A 441 -3.62 41.18 91.43
C ALA A 441 -3.91 41.13 92.93
N ARG A 442 -5.13 41.47 93.32
CA ARG A 442 -5.62 41.44 94.70
C ARG A 442 -6.98 40.73 94.79
N LEU A 443 -7.27 40.14 95.94
CA LEU A 443 -8.57 39.57 96.27
C LEU A 443 -9.34 40.53 97.22
N PRO A 444 -10.69 40.42 97.31
CA PRO A 444 -11.50 41.22 98.21
C PRO A 444 -11.01 41.16 99.67
N ALA A 445 -11.00 42.31 100.36
CA ALA A 445 -10.58 42.40 101.76
C ALA A 445 -11.39 41.47 102.70
N ALA A 446 -12.64 41.15 102.34
CA ALA A 446 -13.46 40.18 103.07
C ALA A 446 -12.83 38.77 103.16
N MET A 447 -11.92 38.43 102.24
CA MET A 447 -11.23 37.14 102.24
C MET A 447 -9.94 37.14 103.06
N ALA A 448 -9.51 38.26 103.66
CA ALA A 448 -8.23 38.36 104.36
C ALA A 448 -8.05 37.33 105.50
N LEU A 449 -9.15 36.96 106.17
CA LEU A 449 -9.17 35.96 107.25
C LEU A 449 -9.45 34.53 106.76
N ASP A 450 -9.87 34.35 105.50
CA ASP A 450 -10.15 33.05 104.88
C ASP A 450 -8.96 32.57 104.01
N HIS A 451 -7.93 32.06 104.69
CA HIS A 451 -6.72 31.54 104.04
C HIS A 451 -7.00 30.42 103.04
N ARG A 452 -7.99 29.55 103.32
CA ARG A 452 -8.31 28.43 102.41
C ARG A 452 -8.97 28.95 101.13
N GLY A 453 -9.92 29.89 101.26
CA GLY A 453 -10.56 30.54 100.12
C GLY A 453 -9.58 31.34 99.24
N GLN A 454 -8.54 31.96 99.84
CA GLN A 454 -7.51 32.67 99.08
C GLN A 454 -6.68 31.73 98.18
N ILE A 455 -6.25 30.57 98.70
CA ILE A 455 -5.51 29.57 97.90
C ILE A 455 -6.38 29.05 96.77
N GLU A 456 -7.64 28.73 97.06
CA GLU A 456 -8.57 28.20 96.06
C GLU A 456 -8.84 29.21 94.95
N ALA A 457 -9.04 30.49 95.28
CA ALA A 457 -9.24 31.55 94.30
C ALA A 457 -8.01 31.78 93.39
N VAL A 458 -6.80 31.79 93.97
CA VAL A 458 -5.57 31.94 93.17
C VAL A 458 -5.33 30.70 92.29
N ASN A 459 -5.52 29.49 92.83
CA ASN A 459 -5.35 28.26 92.07
C ASN A 459 -6.36 28.16 90.93
N ALA A 460 -7.64 28.50 91.18
CA ALA A 460 -8.67 28.54 90.14
C ALA A 460 -8.30 29.54 89.04
N PHE A 461 -7.86 30.74 89.41
CA PHE A 461 -7.43 31.76 88.43
C PHE A 461 -6.18 31.33 87.64
N THR A 462 -5.21 30.69 88.28
CA THR A 462 -4.04 30.14 87.57
C THR A 462 -4.39 29.00 86.62
N GLY A 463 -5.38 28.16 86.99
CA GLY A 463 -5.88 27.09 86.15
C GLY A 463 -6.59 27.61 84.90
N LEU A 464 -7.35 28.69 85.03
CA LEU A 464 -8.00 29.38 83.91
C LEU A 464 -6.99 30.02 82.95
N LEU A 465 -5.90 30.56 83.49
CA LEU A 465 -4.84 31.15 82.68
C LEU A 465 -3.95 30.10 82.01
N SER A 466 -3.83 28.89 82.57
CA SER A 466 -3.02 27.82 81.99
C SER A 466 -3.72 27.12 80.84
N THR A 467 -3.08 27.06 79.67
CA THR A 467 -3.49 26.26 78.52
C THR A 467 -2.27 25.51 77.97
N GLY A 468 -2.46 24.60 77.02
CA GLY A 468 -1.33 23.81 76.48
C GLY A 468 -0.16 24.63 75.94
N GLU A 469 -0.39 25.89 75.57
CA GLU A 469 0.61 26.82 75.02
C GLU A 469 0.97 27.97 75.97
N ILE A 470 0.27 28.11 77.10
CA ILE A 470 0.44 29.21 78.06
C ILE A 470 0.79 28.65 79.44
N GLN A 471 2.00 28.95 79.90
CA GLN A 471 2.50 28.54 81.22
C GLN A 471 2.33 29.67 82.23
N VAL A 472 1.78 29.35 83.40
CA VAL A 472 1.55 30.31 84.47
C VAL A 472 2.37 29.92 85.69
N ARG A 473 3.16 30.87 86.22
CA ARG A 473 3.95 30.70 87.43
C ARG A 473 3.51 31.71 88.49
N VAL A 474 3.11 31.21 89.66
CA VAL A 474 2.83 32.07 90.82
C VAL A 474 4.16 32.54 91.41
N ILE A 475 4.38 33.85 91.43
CA ILE A 475 5.60 34.47 91.97
C ILE A 475 5.46 34.71 93.47
N SER A 476 4.31 35.19 93.93
CA SER A 476 3.99 35.39 95.35
C SER A 476 2.55 35.02 95.65
N ARG A 477 2.31 34.35 96.79
CA ARG A 477 0.98 33.97 97.27
C ARG A 477 0.47 35.00 98.30
N PRO A 478 -0.86 35.08 98.51
CA PRO A 478 -1.42 36.10 99.39
C PRO A 478 -1.18 35.88 100.90
N PHE A 479 -0.70 34.70 101.32
CA PHE A 479 -0.15 34.46 102.65
C PHE A 479 0.97 33.41 102.62
N GLU A 480 1.94 33.53 103.52
CA GLU A 480 3.03 32.59 103.71
C GLU A 480 2.62 31.50 104.73
N GLN A 481 2.70 30.24 104.32
CA GLN A 481 2.40 29.09 105.19
C GLN A 481 3.71 28.58 105.81
N GLU A 482 4.22 29.24 106.85
CA GLU A 482 5.24 28.66 107.73
C GLU A 482 4.57 27.71 108.73
N SER A 483 4.78 26.41 108.54
CA SER A 483 4.26 25.37 109.42
C SER A 483 5.02 25.37 110.76
N GLY A 484 4.40 25.86 111.84
CA GLY A 484 4.91 25.61 113.20
C GLY A 484 4.79 26.71 114.24
N LYS A 485 3.64 27.38 114.41
CA LYS A 485 3.32 28.09 115.67
C LYS A 485 1.81 28.20 115.90
N ALA A 486 1.40 27.92 117.14
CA ALA A 486 0.02 27.86 117.58
C ALA A 486 -0.70 29.21 117.48
N ILE A 487 -1.95 29.14 117.02
CA ILE A 487 -2.91 30.24 116.83
C ILE A 487 -3.17 30.90 118.20
N ARG A 488 -2.85 32.19 118.33
CA ARG A 488 -3.37 33.06 119.40
C ARG A 488 -4.37 34.01 118.75
N SER A 489 -5.64 33.94 119.16
CA SER A 489 -6.63 34.95 118.81
C SER A 489 -6.33 36.23 119.59
N SER A 490 -6.00 37.29 118.88
CA SER A 490 -6.01 38.65 119.41
C SER A 490 -6.88 39.48 118.50
N ASP A 491 -8.06 39.85 119.01
CA ASP A 491 -8.88 40.93 118.49
C ASP A 491 -8.04 42.21 118.50
N ALA A 492 -7.61 42.62 117.30
CA ALA A 492 -7.06 43.93 117.02
C ALA A 492 -7.76 44.45 115.77
N THR A 493 -8.70 45.37 115.97
CA THR A 493 -9.28 46.24 114.94
C THR A 493 -8.17 47.09 114.31
N GLY A 494 -7.58 46.59 113.24
CA GLY A 494 -6.77 47.31 112.27
C GLY A 494 -7.36 47.10 110.87
N GLU A 495 -7.26 48.10 109.99
CA GLU A 495 -7.75 48.04 108.61
C GLU A 495 -7.27 46.76 107.91
N ILE A 496 -8.22 45.97 107.40
CA ILE A 496 -7.95 44.70 106.74
C ILE A 496 -7.41 44.99 105.34
N GLU A 497 -6.09 44.84 105.14
CA GLU A 497 -5.47 45.03 103.83
C GLU A 497 -5.87 43.89 102.87
N PRO A 498 -6.31 44.18 101.63
CA PRO A 498 -6.70 43.15 100.68
C PRO A 498 -5.50 42.28 100.27
N PRO A 499 -5.63 40.94 100.30
CA PRO A 499 -4.51 40.05 100.02
C PRO A 499 -4.08 40.11 98.55
N LYS A 500 -2.78 40.30 98.30
CA LYS A 500 -2.17 40.51 96.98
C LYS A 500 -1.39 39.28 96.51
N PHE A 501 -1.36 39.03 95.22
CA PHE A 501 -0.56 37.96 94.61
C PHE A 501 -0.03 38.37 93.23
N ASN A 502 1.11 37.79 92.85
CA ASN A 502 1.76 38.08 91.58
C ASN A 502 1.89 36.80 90.75
N LEU A 503 1.57 36.91 89.46
CA LEU A 503 1.67 35.81 88.49
C LEU A 503 2.56 36.23 87.32
N ARG A 504 3.27 35.27 86.74
CA ARG A 504 3.94 35.40 85.44
C ARG A 504 3.31 34.42 84.47
N VAL A 505 2.84 34.94 83.34
CA VAL A 505 2.27 34.15 82.25
C VAL A 505 3.26 34.19 81.08
N MET A 506 3.56 33.02 80.51
CA MET A 506 4.50 32.85 79.41
C MET A 506 3.79 32.16 78.24
N GLN A 507 3.91 32.71 77.03
CA GLN A 507 3.42 32.11 75.78
C GLN A 507 4.57 32.01 74.77
N ALA A 508 4.70 30.88 74.06
CA ALA A 508 5.66 30.76 72.95
C ALA A 508 5.10 31.39 71.66
N LEU A 509 5.96 32.08 70.89
CA LEU A 509 5.63 32.76 69.62
C LEU A 509 5.96 31.97 68.36
#